data_AF-A0A4Y2V7B8-F1
#
_entry.id   AF-A0A4Y2V7B8-F1
#
_cell.length_a   1.000
_cell.length_b   1.000
_cell.length_c   1.000
_cell.angle_alpha   90.00
_cell.angle_beta   90.00
_cell.angle_gamma   90.00
#
_symmetry.space_group_name_H-M   'P 1'
#
loop_
_entity.id
_entity.type
_entity.pdbx_description
1 polymer ?
#
loop_
_entity_poly.entity_id
_entity_poly.type
_entity_poly.pdbx_seq_one_letter_code
_entity_poly.pdbx_strand_id
1 'polypeptide(L)'
;MVWGCMSAVGVGNLHFIDGMMDKYMYLGILKQNLKQSAEKMGILPHYKLYQDNDPKHNAHICRLWVLYHCLQVIRTPTQSPNLNPIENIWGHLNNRIPKFKISSKNELREKLMSEWDKIELNVCANLVKSILQRLNEIIKCKGGPTHY
;
A
#
# COMPACT_ATOMS: atom_id res chain seq x y z
N MET A 1 -1.99 13.71 3.45
CA MET A 1 -1.58 12.49 2.71
C MET A 1 -1.56 11.32 3.68
N VAL A 2 -1.68 10.10 3.20
CA VAL A 2 -1.62 8.89 4.04
C VAL A 2 -0.67 7.87 3.45
N TRP A 3 -0.07 7.07 4.31
CA TRP A 3 0.62 5.83 3.97
C TRP A 3 -0.18 4.67 4.55
N GLY A 4 -0.27 3.55 3.85
CA GLY A 4 -0.85 2.33 4.37
C GLY A 4 -0.26 1.13 3.66
N CYS A 5 -0.51 -0.06 4.20
CA CYS A 5 -0.12 -1.31 3.57
C CYS A 5 -1.22 -2.36 3.71
N MET A 6 -1.20 -3.36 2.83
CA MET A 6 -2.14 -4.48 2.85
C MET A 6 -1.41 -5.78 2.51
N SER A 7 -2.03 -6.90 2.86
CA SER A 7 -1.66 -8.25 2.40
C SER A 7 -2.93 -9.03 2.06
N ALA A 8 -2.81 -10.29 1.63
CA ALA A 8 -3.99 -11.12 1.37
C ALA A 8 -4.86 -11.36 2.61
N VAL A 9 -4.30 -11.20 3.81
CA VAL A 9 -4.98 -11.46 5.09
C VAL A 9 -5.48 -10.18 5.76
N GLY A 10 -5.50 -9.04 5.07
CA GLY A 10 -6.09 -7.80 5.57
C GLY A 10 -5.21 -6.57 5.38
N VAL A 11 -5.60 -5.49 6.06
CA VAL A 11 -4.89 -4.21 6.06
C VAL A 11 -3.97 -4.07 7.26
N GLY A 12 -2.82 -3.44 7.04
CA GLY A 12 -1.87 -3.06 8.08
C GLY A 12 -2.24 -1.73 8.75
N ASN A 13 -1.21 -1.01 9.19
CA ASN A 13 -1.37 0.33 9.76
C ASN A 13 -1.68 1.35 8.67
N LEU A 14 -2.51 2.34 9.02
CA LEU A 14 -2.71 3.56 8.24
C LEU A 14 -2.02 4.73 8.98
N HIS A 15 -1.07 5.38 8.33
CA HIS A 15 -0.27 6.46 8.90
C HIS A 15 -0.57 7.79 8.21
N PHE A 16 -0.90 8.82 8.98
CA PHE A 16 -1.16 10.15 8.44
C PHE A 16 0.12 10.95 8.30
N ILE A 17 0.31 11.54 7.13
CA ILE A 17 1.49 12.34 6.80
C ILE A 17 1.10 13.80 6.78
N ASP A 18 1.79 14.58 7.61
CA ASP A 18 1.71 16.04 7.65
C ASP A 18 2.79 16.66 6.76
N GLY A 19 2.35 17.44 5.77
CA GLY A 19 3.23 18.05 4.77
C GLY A 19 3.57 17.14 3.59
N MET A 20 4.60 17.56 2.84
CA MET A 20 5.13 16.80 1.70
C MET A 20 6.12 15.76 2.20
N MET A 21 5.87 14.48 1.91
CA MET A 21 6.76 13.40 2.31
C MET A 21 8.07 13.49 1.54
N ASP A 22 9.19 13.47 2.26
CA ASP A 22 10.52 13.25 1.70
C ASP A 22 11.01 11.81 1.97
N LYS A 23 12.24 11.52 1.54
CA LYS A 23 12.86 10.20 1.74
C LYS A 23 13.13 9.86 3.21
N TYR A 24 13.38 10.86 4.07
CA TYR A 24 13.70 10.63 5.49
C TYR A 24 12.42 10.33 6.28
N MET A 25 11.35 11.07 5.99
CA MET A 25 10.01 10.79 6.50
C MET A 25 9.55 9.39 6.08
N TYR A 26 9.70 9.05 4.79
CA TYR A 26 9.34 7.71 4.31
C TYR A 26 10.11 6.60 5.06
N LEU A 27 11.42 6.75 5.23
CA LEU A 27 12.23 5.82 6.00
C LEU A 27 11.74 5.71 7.46
N GLY A 28 11.37 6.83 8.08
CA GLY A 28 10.78 6.85 9.43
C GLY A 28 9.46 6.07 9.50
N ILE A 29 8.58 6.26 8.51
CA ILE A 29 7.32 5.53 8.39
C ILE A 29 7.56 4.03 8.29
N LEU A 30 8.51 3.59 7.45
CA LEU A 30 8.87 2.18 7.33
C LEU A 30 9.37 1.59 8.65
N LYS A 31 10.30 2.28 9.33
CA LYS A 31 10.86 1.86 10.62
C LYS A 31 9.80 1.68 11.70
N GLN A 32 8.80 2.58 11.72
CA GLN A 32 7.75 2.56 12.73
C GLN A 32 6.66 1.53 12.39
N ASN A 33 6.21 1.50 11.14
CA ASN A 33 4.94 0.85 10.80
C ASN A 33 5.07 -0.50 10.11
N LEU A 34 6.18 -0.78 9.42
CA LEU A 34 6.26 -1.98 8.57
C LEU A 34 6.18 -3.28 9.40
N LYS A 35 7.02 -3.38 10.43
CA LYS A 35 7.04 -4.56 11.33
C LYS A 35 5.71 -4.69 12.08
N GLN A 36 5.20 -3.61 12.65
CA GLN A 36 3.93 -3.59 13.38
C GLN A 36 2.75 -4.00 12.50
N SER A 37 2.74 -3.58 11.23
CA SER A 37 1.71 -3.98 10.27
C SER A 37 1.78 -5.46 9.94
N ALA A 38 2.98 -6.01 9.78
CA ALA A 38 3.18 -7.44 9.55
C ALA A 38 2.80 -8.28 10.77
N GLU A 39 3.05 -7.78 12.00
CA GLU A 39 2.57 -8.38 13.25
C GLU A 39 1.05 -8.33 13.36
N LYS A 40 0.43 -7.16 13.11
CA LYS A 40 -1.03 -6.98 13.08
C LYS A 40 -1.71 -7.97 12.14
N MET A 41 -1.10 -8.22 10.98
CA MET A 41 -1.62 -9.15 9.98
C MET A 41 -1.22 -10.61 10.24
N GLY A 42 -0.39 -10.92 11.24
CA GLY A 42 0.06 -12.28 11.53
C GLY A 42 0.91 -12.91 10.43
N ILE A 43 1.62 -12.11 9.63
CA ILE A 43 2.41 -12.57 8.47
C ILE A 43 3.93 -12.58 8.74
N LEU A 44 4.37 -12.25 9.94
CA LEU A 44 5.78 -12.42 10.31
C LEU A 44 6.14 -13.91 10.48
N PRO A 45 7.37 -14.30 10.14
CA PRO A 45 8.37 -13.55 9.38
C PRO A 45 8.19 -13.66 7.84
N HIS A 46 7.12 -14.33 7.40
CA HIS A 46 6.93 -14.78 6.02
C HIS A 46 6.14 -13.79 5.14
N TYR A 47 6.77 -12.66 4.78
CA TYR A 47 6.22 -11.74 3.79
C TYR A 47 7.26 -11.27 2.77
N LYS A 48 6.78 -10.78 1.62
CA LYS A 48 7.58 -10.08 0.62
C LYS A 48 7.11 -8.64 0.55
N LEU A 49 8.03 -7.67 0.69
CA LEU A 49 7.69 -6.27 0.54
C LEU A 49 7.47 -5.93 -0.94
N TYR A 50 6.31 -5.36 -1.25
CA TYR A 50 6.00 -4.74 -2.55
C TYR A 50 5.80 -3.24 -2.34
N GLN A 51 6.45 -2.42 -3.17
CA GLN A 51 6.30 -0.97 -3.19
C GLN A 51 6.46 -0.46 -4.63
N ASP A 52 5.80 0.64 -4.95
CA ASP A 52 5.95 1.28 -6.27
C ASP A 52 7.35 1.88 -6.47
N ASN A 53 7.56 2.48 -7.63
CA ASN A 53 8.83 3.07 -8.02
C ASN A 53 8.98 4.56 -7.67
N ASP A 54 8.21 5.12 -6.72
CA ASP A 54 8.39 6.52 -6.28
C ASP A 54 9.88 6.79 -5.96
N PRO A 55 10.45 7.93 -6.41
CA PRO A 55 11.83 8.30 -6.12
C PRO A 55 12.24 8.19 -4.64
N LYS A 56 11.30 8.38 -3.69
CA LYS A 56 11.54 8.24 -2.25
C LYS A 56 11.72 6.78 -1.83
N HIS A 57 10.94 5.86 -2.40
CA HIS A 57 11.09 4.42 -2.16
C HIS A 57 12.40 3.91 -2.75
N ASN A 58 12.82 4.50 -3.88
CA ASN A 58 14.08 4.25 -4.55
C ASN A 58 15.26 5.09 -4.02
N ALA A 59 15.09 5.92 -2.99
CA ALA A 59 16.21 6.63 -2.40
C ALA A 59 17.22 5.64 -1.80
N HIS A 60 18.52 5.91 -1.93
CA HIS A 60 19.57 5.01 -1.47
C HIS A 60 19.39 4.57 -0.01
N ILE A 61 19.06 5.51 0.88
CA ILE A 61 18.83 5.25 2.31
C ILE A 61 17.65 4.29 2.56
N CYS A 62 16.59 4.37 1.76
CA CYS A 62 15.39 3.55 1.89
C CYS A 62 15.66 2.14 1.37
N ARG A 63 16.30 2.03 0.21
CA ARG A 63 16.71 0.73 -0.35
C ARG A 63 17.68 0.00 0.56
N LEU A 64 18.66 0.71 1.13
CA LEU A 64 19.62 0.12 2.05
C LEU A 64 18.93 -0.40 3.31
N TRP A 65 18.02 0.39 3.90
CA TRP A 65 17.26 -0.06 5.06
C TRP A 65 16.38 -1.28 4.74
N VAL A 66 15.65 -1.25 3.63
CA VAL A 66 14.82 -2.38 3.19
C VAL A 66 15.66 -3.63 2.98
N LEU A 67 16.86 -3.51 2.39
CA LEU A 67 17.78 -4.64 2.18
C LEU A 67 18.17 -5.35 3.48
N TYR A 68 18.38 -4.60 4.57
CA TYR A 68 18.77 -5.17 5.87
C TYR A 68 17.59 -5.65 6.72
N HIS A 69 16.39 -5.10 6.52
CA HIS A 69 15.25 -5.33 7.41
C HIS A 69 14.11 -6.13 6.79
N CYS A 70 14.07 -6.32 5.47
CA CYS A 70 13.08 -7.14 4.79
C CYS A 70 13.76 -8.35 4.15
N LEU A 71 13.33 -9.55 4.51
CA LEU A 71 13.90 -10.80 3.98
C LEU A 71 13.76 -10.89 2.45
N GLN A 72 12.65 -10.38 1.91
CA GLN A 72 12.33 -10.47 0.50
C GLN A 72 11.62 -9.19 0.03
N VAL A 73 12.00 -8.72 -1.16
CA VAL A 73 11.44 -7.53 -1.80
C VAL A 73 11.10 -7.87 -3.24
N ILE A 74 9.88 -7.55 -3.67
CA ILE A 74 9.43 -7.73 -5.04
C ILE A 74 9.86 -6.51 -5.85
N ARG A 75 10.56 -6.75 -6.97
CA ARG A 75 10.89 -5.69 -7.94
C ARG A 75 9.66 -5.37 -8.75
N THR A 76 9.32 -4.09 -8.83
CA THR A 76 8.16 -3.59 -9.56
C THR A 76 8.59 -2.97 -10.88
N PRO A 77 7.88 -3.22 -11.99
CA PRO A 77 8.11 -2.49 -13.23
C PRO A 77 7.73 -1.00 -13.05
N THR A 78 8.43 -0.12 -13.75
CA THR A 78 8.11 1.31 -13.75
C THR A 78 6.74 1.56 -14.39
N GLN A 79 6.04 2.62 -13.95
CA GLN A 79 4.76 3.06 -14.53
C GLN A 79 3.67 1.98 -14.60
N SER A 80 3.60 1.11 -13.59
CA SER A 80 2.62 0.01 -13.55
C SER A 80 1.67 0.12 -12.34
N PRO A 81 0.89 1.21 -12.21
CA PRO A 81 -0.07 1.37 -11.11
C PRO A 81 -1.09 0.22 -11.09
N ASN A 82 -1.45 -0.30 -12.27
CA ASN A 82 -2.37 -1.42 -12.45
C ASN A 82 -1.92 -2.69 -11.69
N LEU A 83 -0.61 -2.85 -11.42
CA LEU A 83 -0.08 -3.98 -10.65
C LEU A 83 -0.12 -3.78 -9.15
N ASN A 84 -0.37 -2.56 -8.66
CA ASN A 84 -0.39 -2.26 -7.24
C ASN A 84 -1.81 -2.46 -6.68
N PRO A 85 -2.12 -3.58 -6.00
CA PRO A 85 -3.48 -3.87 -5.55
C PRO A 85 -4.03 -2.86 -4.55
N ILE A 86 -3.15 -2.14 -3.82
CA ILE A 86 -3.57 -1.15 -2.83
C ILE A 86 -4.22 0.08 -3.48
N GLU A 87 -3.98 0.34 -4.77
CA GLU A 87 -4.67 1.42 -5.50
C GLU A 87 -6.18 1.18 -5.56
N ASN A 88 -6.62 -0.08 -5.61
CA ASN A 88 -8.04 -0.42 -5.53
C ASN A 88 -8.61 -0.14 -4.13
N ILE A 89 -7.81 -0.31 -3.07
CA ILE A 89 -8.22 0.08 -1.70
C ILE A 89 -8.32 1.61 -1.60
N TRP A 90 -7.36 2.35 -2.15
CA TRP A 90 -7.44 3.81 -2.19
C TRP A 90 -8.65 4.29 -2.99
N GLY A 91 -8.94 3.66 -4.13
CA GLY A 91 -10.16 3.91 -4.90
C GLY A 91 -11.44 3.63 -4.10
N HIS A 92 -11.47 2.54 -3.33
CA HIS A 92 -12.59 2.24 -2.43
C HIS A 92 -12.80 3.35 -1.39
N LEU A 93 -11.73 3.80 -0.72
CA LEU A 93 -11.80 4.89 0.25
C LEU A 93 -12.21 6.22 -0.40
N ASN A 94 -11.65 6.55 -1.56
CA ASN A 94 -12.00 7.76 -2.32
C ASN A 94 -13.47 7.79 -2.74
N ASN A 95 -14.09 6.63 -2.99
CA ASN A 95 -15.52 6.53 -3.29
C ASN A 95 -16.40 6.58 -2.03
N ARG A 96 -15.85 6.20 -0.88
CA ARG A 96 -16.60 6.03 0.37
C ARG A 96 -16.60 7.30 1.22
N ILE A 97 -15.44 7.95 1.36
CA ILE A 97 -15.24 9.13 2.22
C ILE A 97 -16.15 10.31 1.84
N PRO A 98 -16.36 10.67 0.55
CA PRO A 98 -17.23 11.79 0.18
C PRO A 98 -18.70 11.61 0.56
N LYS A 99 -19.14 10.40 0.93
CA LYS A 99 -20.52 10.13 1.38
C LYS A 99 -20.79 10.62 2.79
N PHE A 100 -19.75 10.98 3.54
CA PHE A 100 -19.87 11.53 4.89
C PHE A 100 -19.76 13.04 4.86
N LYS A 101 -20.55 13.72 5.71
CA LYS A 101 -20.37 15.15 5.96
C LYS A 101 -19.15 15.32 6.86
N ILE A 102 -18.03 15.71 6.27
CA ILE A 102 -16.75 15.94 6.96
C ILE A 102 -16.44 17.41 6.88
N SER A 103 -16.24 18.04 8.04
CA SER A 103 -16.05 19.48 8.18
C SER A 103 -14.66 19.86 8.70
N SER A 104 -13.87 18.88 9.18
CA SER A 104 -12.52 19.13 9.69
C SER A 104 -11.52 18.06 9.27
N LYS A 105 -10.23 18.42 9.36
CA LYS A 105 -9.12 17.48 9.11
C LYS A 105 -9.12 16.31 10.12
N ASN A 106 -9.53 16.55 11.37
CA ASN A 106 -9.59 15.50 12.39
C ASN A 106 -10.73 14.53 12.11
N GLU A 107 -11.92 15.02 11.77
CA GLU A 107 -13.03 14.17 11.32
C GLU A 107 -12.64 13.33 10.10
N LEU A 108 -11.90 13.92 9.14
CA LEU A 108 -11.39 13.17 7.99
C LEU A 108 -10.46 12.04 8.41
N ARG A 109 -9.54 12.29 9.36
CA ARG A 109 -8.59 11.29 9.87
C ARG A 109 -9.32 10.14 10.57
N GLU A 110 -10.20 10.47 11.51
CA GLU A 110 -11.01 9.47 12.24
C GLU A 110 -11.84 8.64 11.27
N LYS A 111 -12.44 9.29 10.27
CA LYS A 111 -13.28 8.59 9.31
C LYS A 111 -12.48 7.70 8.36
N LEU A 112 -11.31 8.15 7.91
CA LEU A 112 -10.39 7.33 7.12
C LEU A 112 -9.94 6.09 7.90
N MET A 113 -9.57 6.23 9.18
CA MET A 113 -9.22 5.07 10.01
C MET A 113 -10.41 4.11 10.16
N SER A 114 -11.59 4.64 10.46
CA SER A 114 -12.81 3.84 10.64
C SER A 114 -13.19 3.06 9.38
N GLU A 115 -13.08 3.66 8.19
CA GLU A 115 -13.38 2.94 6.95
C GLU A 115 -12.23 2.03 6.51
N TRP A 116 -10.97 2.35 6.85
CA TRP A 116 -9.81 1.47 6.62
C TRP A 116 -9.94 0.16 7.41
N ASP A 117 -10.26 0.23 8.69
CA ASP A 117 -10.40 -0.96 9.53
C ASP A 117 -11.65 -1.80 9.18
N LYS A 118 -12.59 -1.26 8.40
CA LYS A 118 -13.76 -2.01 7.86
C LYS A 118 -13.46 -2.77 6.58
N ILE A 119 -12.27 -2.61 5.98
CA ILE A 119 -11.92 -3.33 4.76
C ILE A 119 -11.88 -4.82 5.07
N GLU A 120 -12.79 -5.56 4.46
CA GLU A 120 -12.93 -7.00 4.69
C GLU A 120 -11.71 -7.78 4.19
N LEU A 121 -11.36 -8.83 4.91
CA LEU A 121 -10.23 -9.71 4.56
C LEU A 121 -10.38 -10.31 3.16
N ASN A 122 -11.61 -10.65 2.76
CA ASN A 122 -11.89 -11.21 1.44
C ASN A 122 -11.60 -10.20 0.30
N VAL A 123 -11.84 -8.91 0.53
CA VAL A 123 -11.48 -7.86 -0.45
C VAL A 123 -9.96 -7.87 -0.68
N CYS A 124 -9.19 -7.86 0.41
CA CYS A 124 -7.74 -7.91 0.35
C CYS A 124 -7.22 -9.21 -0.31
N ALA A 125 -7.78 -10.37 0.06
CA ALA A 125 -7.43 -11.65 -0.52
C ALA A 125 -7.66 -11.68 -2.04
N ASN A 126 -8.82 -11.20 -2.49
CA ASN A 126 -9.16 -11.17 -3.91
C ASN A 126 -8.27 -10.21 -4.71
N LEU A 127 -7.93 -9.05 -4.14
CA LEU A 127 -6.99 -8.12 -4.76
C LEU A 127 -5.60 -8.75 -4.95
N VAL A 128 -5.06 -9.43 -3.93
CA VAL A 128 -3.76 -10.10 -4.06
C VAL A 128 -3.83 -11.27 -5.05
N LYS A 129 -4.89 -12.08 -5.02
CA LYS A 129 -5.11 -13.16 -6.01
C LYS A 129 -5.19 -12.64 -7.44
N SER A 130 -5.76 -11.44 -7.63
CA SER A 130 -5.90 -10.84 -8.96
C SER A 130 -4.56 -10.52 -9.62
N ILE A 131 -3.47 -10.36 -8.87
CA ILE A 131 -2.14 -9.98 -9.41
C ILE A 131 -1.72 -10.91 -10.56
N LEU A 132 -1.96 -12.22 -10.46
CA LEU A 132 -1.61 -13.15 -11.53
C LEU A 132 -2.40 -12.87 -12.82
N GLN A 133 -3.68 -12.54 -12.70
CA GLN A 133 -4.52 -12.17 -13.84
C GLN A 133 -4.06 -10.83 -14.45
N ARG A 134 -3.72 -9.84 -13.62
CA ARG A 134 -3.18 -8.55 -14.08
C ARG A 134 -1.86 -8.73 -14.83
N LEU A 135 -0.95 -9.56 -14.31
CA LEU A 135 0.31 -9.89 -14.98
C LEU A 135 0.07 -10.56 -16.34
N ASN A 136 -0.86 -11.53 -16.40
CA ASN A 136 -1.21 -12.19 -17.66
C ASN A 136 -1.76 -11.21 -18.70
N GLU A 137 -2.55 -10.22 -18.27
CA GLU A 137 -3.05 -9.18 -19.17
C GLU A 137 -1.98 -8.22 -19.64
N ILE A 138 -1.05 -7.80 -18.77
CA ILE A 138 0.09 -6.98 -19.17
C ILE A 138 0.94 -7.71 -20.21
N ILE A 139 1.15 -9.02 -20.03
CA ILE A 139 1.87 -9.85 -21.00
C ILE A 139 1.11 -9.89 -22.34
N LYS A 140 -0.22 -10.11 -22.31
CA LYS A 140 -1.06 -10.09 -23.53
C LYS A 140 -1.02 -8.73 -24.22
N CYS A 141 -1.03 -7.64 -23.46
CA CYS A 141 -0.92 -6.27 -23.97
C CYS A 141 0.53 -5.85 -24.28
N LYS A 142 1.52 -6.76 -24.19
CA LYS A 142 2.95 -6.49 -24.45
C LYS A 142 3.50 -5.30 -23.66
N GLY A 143 3.08 -5.16 -22.39
CA GLY A 143 3.46 -4.05 -21.52
C GLY A 143 2.59 -2.79 -21.67
N GLY A 144 1.59 -2.80 -22.55
CA GLY A 144 0.62 -1.71 -22.68
C GLY A 144 -0.41 -1.65 -21.54
N PRO A 145 -1.24 -0.59 -21.51
CA PRO A 145 -2.28 -0.40 -20.49
C PRO A 145 -3.27 -1.57 -20.43
N THR A 146 -3.73 -1.88 -19.22
CA THR A 146 -4.80 -2.86 -18.96
C THR A 146 -6.07 -2.17 -18.48
N HIS A 147 -7.16 -2.93 -18.36
CA HIS A 147 -8.43 -2.43 -17.83
C HIS A 147 -8.45 -2.28 -16.28
N TYR A 148 -7.48 -2.89 -15.60
CA TYR A 148 -7.21 -2.71 -14.17
C TYR A 148 -6.63 -1.34 -13.84
#